data_AF-A0A7X7BR09-F1
#
_entry.id   AF-A0A7X7BR09-F1
#
_cell.length_a   1.000
_cell.length_b   1.000
_cell.length_c   1.000
_cell.angle_alpha   90.00
_cell.angle_beta   90.00
_cell.angle_gamma   90.00
#
_symmetry.space_group_name_H-M   'P 1'
#
loop_
_entity.id
_entity.type
_entity.pdbx_description
1 polymer ?
#
loop_
_entity_poly.entity_id
_entity_poly.type
_entity_poly.pdbx_seq_one_letter_code
_entity_poly.pdbx_strand_id
1 'polypeptide(L)' 'MVNPKCIEKAPATEVKAQLEREDGKGRQIGIMGGTFNPVHIAHLVAAEQAMTKLRLDEVWFMPDNIPPHKNAPL' A
#
# COMPACT_ATOMS: atom_id res chain seq x y z
N MET A 1 -4.83 -47.15 43.14
CA MET A 1 -3.65 -46.33 42.77
C MET A 1 -3.50 -46.33 41.25
N VAL A 2 -4.22 -45.45 40.54
CA VAL A 2 -3.85 -44.91 39.21
C VAL A 2 -4.46 -43.51 39.11
N ASN A 3 -3.62 -42.52 38.84
CA ASN A 3 -3.95 -41.08 38.80
C ASN A 3 -4.81 -40.72 37.58
N PRO A 4 -5.85 -39.88 37.70
CA PRO A 4 -6.38 -39.13 36.58
C PRO A 4 -5.53 -37.86 36.37
N LYS A 5 -4.37 -38.00 35.75
CA LYS A 5 -3.70 -36.87 35.07
C LYS A 5 -3.97 -37.01 33.58
N CYS A 6 -4.03 -35.86 32.89
CA CYS A 6 -4.22 -35.68 31.45
C CYS A 6 -5.69 -35.50 31.01
N ILE A 7 -6.22 -34.29 31.16
CA ILE A 7 -6.40 -33.40 29.99
C ILE A 7 -5.95 -32.01 30.46
N GLU A 8 -4.70 -31.70 30.19
CA GLU A 8 -4.15 -30.37 30.43
C GLU A 8 -4.87 -29.36 29.54
N LYS A 9 -5.19 -28.23 30.16
CA LYS A 9 -5.88 -27.05 29.66
C LYS A 9 -5.67 -26.81 28.17
N ALA A 10 -6.77 -26.62 27.42
CA ALA A 10 -6.70 -26.06 26.08
C ALA A 10 -5.93 -24.73 26.13
N PRO A 11 -4.96 -24.48 25.22
CA PRO A 11 -4.37 -23.16 25.13
C PRO A 11 -5.45 -22.22 24.63
N ALA A 12 -5.99 -21.40 25.53
CA ALA A 12 -6.76 -20.24 25.13
C ALA A 12 -5.79 -19.29 24.43
N THR A 13 -5.65 -19.46 23.12
CA THR A 13 -4.94 -18.51 22.28
C THR A 13 -5.78 -17.24 22.25
N GLU A 14 -5.48 -16.32 23.16
CA GLU A 14 -6.00 -14.96 23.08
C GLU A 14 -5.38 -14.31 21.84
N VAL A 15 -6.15 -14.27 20.76
CA VAL A 15 -5.85 -13.45 19.60
C VAL A 15 -6.00 -12.00 20.06
N LYS A 16 -4.89 -11.38 20.46
CA LYS A 16 -4.84 -9.92 20.55
C LYS A 16 -4.91 -9.38 19.14
N ALA A 17 -6.12 -9.10 18.67
CA ALA A 17 -6.29 -8.25 17.50
C ALA A 17 -5.69 -6.89 17.89
N GLN A 18 -4.48 -6.61 17.41
CA GLN A 18 -3.86 -5.29 17.50
C GLN A 18 -4.67 -4.35 16.60
N LEU A 19 -5.82 -3.91 17.08
CA LEU A 19 -6.60 -2.81 16.55
C LEU A 19 -6.21 -1.53 17.30
N GLU A 20 -4.91 -1.32 17.52
CA GLU A 20 -4.39 -0.01 17.86
C GLU A 20 -4.09 0.69 16.54
N ARG A 21 -5.14 1.06 15.80
CA ARG A 21 -5.01 2.10 14.78
C ARG A 21 -5.15 3.40 15.55
N GLU A 22 -4.01 4.04 15.83
CA GLU A 22 -4.00 5.39 16.41
C GLU A 22 -4.99 6.27 15.65
N ASP A 23 -5.79 7.04 16.40
CA ASP A 23 -6.77 7.97 15.87
C ASP A 23 -6.09 8.94 14.89
N GLY A 24 -6.39 8.83 13.59
CA GLY A 24 -5.97 9.86 12.65
C GLY A 24 -5.78 9.36 11.24
N LYS A 25 -6.75 9.67 10.37
CA LYS A 25 -6.70 9.65 8.90
C LYS A 25 -5.67 8.68 8.26
N GLY A 26 -6.17 7.62 7.61
CA GLY A 26 -5.32 6.79 6.76
C GLY A 26 -4.57 7.61 5.71
N ARG A 27 -3.33 7.20 5.38
CA ARG A 27 -2.50 7.91 4.40
C ARG A 27 -3.24 8.01 3.06
N GLN A 28 -3.36 9.22 2.54
CA GLN A 28 -3.93 9.49 1.23
C GLN A 28 -2.83 9.44 0.19
N ILE A 29 -2.81 8.37 -0.59
CA ILE A 29 -1.78 8.12 -1.61
C ILE A 29 -2.41 8.32 -3.00
N GLY A 30 -1.77 9.15 -3.83
CA GLY A 30 -2.09 9.26 -5.25
C GLY A 30 -1.26 8.30 -6.09
N ILE A 31 -1.85 7.69 -7.12
CA ILE A 31 -1.12 6.86 -8.08
C ILE A 31 -1.06 7.61 -9.41
N MET A 32 0.14 7.91 -9.88
CA MET A 32 0.38 8.52 -11.19
C MET A 32 0.91 7.47 -12.16
N GLY A 33 0.02 6.95 -13.00
CA GLY A 33 0.37 6.01 -14.07
C GLY A 33 0.90 6.71 -15.31
N GLY A 34 1.81 6.04 -16.03
CA GLY A 34 2.30 6.52 -17.31
C GLY A 34 3.51 5.75 -17.83
N THR A 35 3.83 5.90 -19.11
CA THR A 35 5.00 5.23 -19.70
C THR A 35 6.34 5.86 -19.27
N PHE A 36 6.35 7.13 -18.86
CA PHE A 36 7.54 7.87 -18.38
C PHE A 36 8.83 7.63 -19.18
N ASN A 37 8.77 7.74 -20.52
CA ASN A 37 9.88 7.39 -21.41
C ASN A 37 10.49 8.63 -22.12
N PRO A 38 11.37 9.42 -21.47
CA PRO A 38 11.81 9.39 -20.07
C PRO A 38 10.95 10.26 -19.13
N VAL A 39 11.19 10.16 -17.81
CA VAL A 39 10.61 11.13 -16.88
C VAL A 39 11.19 12.53 -17.13
N HIS A 40 10.38 13.57 -16.93
CA HIS A 40 10.77 14.96 -17.18
C HIS A 40 9.97 15.91 -16.29
N ILE A 41 10.33 17.21 -16.29
CA ILE A 41 9.78 18.22 -15.36
C ILE A 41 8.25 18.25 -15.36
N ALA A 42 7.61 18.18 -16.52
CA ALA A 42 6.14 18.21 -16.57
C ALA A 42 5.47 17.05 -15.79
N HIS A 43 6.09 15.85 -15.72
CA HIS A 43 5.57 14.75 -14.91
C HIS A 43 5.67 15.08 -13.41
N LEU A 44 6.78 15.67 -12.98
CA LEU A 44 7.02 16.04 -11.58
C LEU A 44 6.08 17.16 -11.14
N VAL A 45 5.89 18.19 -11.97
CA VAL A 45 4.97 19.30 -11.71
C VAL A 45 3.53 18.79 -11.64
N ALA A 46 3.14 17.86 -12.50
CA ALA A 46 1.80 17.27 -12.46
C ALA A 46 1.56 16.49 -11.15
N ALA A 47 2.54 15.69 -10.71
CA ALA A 47 2.47 14.98 -9.43
C ALA A 47 2.40 15.93 -8.23
N GLU A 48 3.23 16.97 -8.21
CA GLU A 48 3.25 17.99 -7.14
C GLU A 48 1.92 18.75 -7.06
N GLN A 49 1.35 19.13 -8.21
CA GLN A 49 0.06 19.81 -8.24
C GLN A 49 -1.06 18.91 -7.71
N ALA A 50 -1.06 17.62 -8.07
CA ALA A 50 -2.03 16.66 -7.55
C ALA A 50 -1.88 16.49 -6.03
N MET A 51 -0.64 16.33 -5.55
CA MET A 51 -0.33 16.23 -4.12
C MET A 51 -0.84 17.44 -3.34
N THR A 52 -0.57 18.65 -3.82
CA THR A 52 -0.94 19.91 -3.17
C THR A 52 -2.45 20.15 -3.19
N LYS A 53 -3.10 19.99 -4.35
CA LYS A 53 -4.53 20.28 -4.52
C LYS A 53 -5.42 19.29 -3.78
N LEU A 54 -5.00 18.03 -3.70
CA LEU A 54 -5.76 16.95 -3.08
C LEU A 54 -5.34 16.67 -1.63
N ARG A 55 -4.30 17.37 -1.13
CA ARG A 55 -3.72 17.16 0.21
C ARG A 55 -3.35 15.69 0.44
N LEU A 56 -2.65 15.13 -0.53
CA LEU A 56 -2.11 13.76 -0.46
C LEU A 56 -0.85 13.77 0.38
N ASP A 57 -0.62 12.67 1.09
CA ASP A 57 0.60 12.45 1.86
C ASP A 57 1.74 12.00 0.93
N GLU A 58 1.40 11.25 -0.12
CA GLU A 58 2.36 10.68 -1.06
C GLU A 58 1.77 10.59 -2.49
N VAL A 59 2.63 10.66 -3.51
CA VAL A 59 2.29 10.32 -4.90
C VAL A 59 3.26 9.26 -5.40
N TRP A 60 2.71 8.11 -5.77
CA TRP A 60 3.47 6.97 -6.26
C TRP A 60 3.42 6.92 -7.79
N PHE A 61 4.57 6.86 -8.42
CA PHE A 61 4.69 6.69 -9.86
C PHE A 61 4.58 5.19 -10.20
N MET A 62 3.67 4.86 -11.10
CA MET A 62 3.48 3.49 -11.58
C MET A 62 3.83 3.45 -13.08
N PRO A 63 5.07 3.09 -13.45
CA PRO A 63 5.46 3.01 -14.85
C PRO A 63 4.74 1.86 -15.55
N ASP A 64 4.22 2.14 -16.74
CA ASP A 64 3.61 1.12 -17.59
C ASP A 64 4.70 0.21 -18.17
N ASN A 65 4.50 -1.12 -18.14
CA ASN A 65 5.42 -2.08 -18.75
C ASN A 65 5.31 -2.06 -20.29
N ILE A 66 4.15 -2.46 -20.82
CA ILE A 66 3.81 -2.36 -22.25
C ILE A 66 2.37 -1.84 -22.32
N PRO A 67 2.16 -0.56 -22.67
CA PRO A 67 0.82 -0.06 -22.90
C PRO A 67 0.15 -0.88 -24.01
N PRO A 68 -1.09 -1.36 -23.85
CA PRO A 68 -1.73 -2.29 -24.81
C PRO A 68 -1.91 -1.71 -26.22
N HIS A 69 -1.76 -0.39 -26.36
CA HIS A 69 -1.88 0.36 -27.60
C HIS A 69 -0.51 0.73 -28.22
N LYS A 70 0.61 0.24 -27.67
CA LYS A 70 1.96 0.43 -28.23
C LYS A 70 2.58 -0.93 -28.54
N ASN A 71 3.25 -1.03 -29.67
CA ASN A 71 4.15 -2.16 -29.92
C ASN A 71 5.26 -2.15 -28.86
N ALA A 72 5.73 -3.33 -28.47
CA ALA A 72 6.91 -3.45 -27.62
C ALA A 72 8.05 -2.62 -28.24
N PRO A 73 8.83 -1.87 -27.42
CA PRO A 73 9.96 -1.12 -27.95
C PRO A 73 10.90 -2.09 -28.67
N LEU A 74 11.27 -1.74 -29.92
CA LEU A 74 12.26 -2.47 -30.73
C LEU A 74 13.64 -2.39 -30.10
#